data_AF-A0A969GDN1-F1
#
_entry.id   AF-A0A969GDN1-F1
#
_cell.length_a   1.000
_cell.length_b   1.000
_cell.length_c   1.000
_cell.angle_alpha   90.00
_cell.angle_beta   90.00
_cell.angle_gamma   90.00
#
_symmetry.space_group_name_H-M   'P 1'
#
loop_
_entity.id
_entity.type
_entity.pdbx_description
1 polymer ?
#
loop_
_entity_poly.entity_id
_entity_poly.type
_entity_poly.pdbx_seq_one_letter_code
_entity_poly.pdbx_strand_id
1 'polypeptide(L)'
;MKSKTINVNSSTELRTKIQEAITTDFQPTLAIIFNSIQHKIEEIQSVCNQLDIDMVGCTTAGEIVDNELLEESIAVLLMDMNRDYYTIKRLNTMIYRTKMLLILGKKWAKYMKMLVFY
;
A
#
# COMPACT_ATOMS: atom_id res chain seq x y z
N MET A 1 2.29 -9.88 13.31
CA MET A 1 2.32 -8.88 12.22
C MET A 1 3.45 -7.93 12.52
N LYS A 2 4.44 -7.82 11.63
CA LYS A 2 5.48 -6.80 11.69
C LYS A 2 5.18 -5.78 10.60
N SER A 3 5.55 -4.53 10.81
CA SER A 3 5.41 -3.49 9.80
C SER A 3 6.61 -2.56 9.78
N LYS A 4 6.87 -1.97 8.61
CA LYS A 4 7.89 -0.93 8.41
C LYS A 4 7.29 0.18 7.56
N THR A 5 7.65 1.42 7.85
CA THR A 5 7.31 2.57 7.01
C THR A 5 8.49 2.90 6.09
N ILE A 6 8.18 3.32 4.87
CA ILE A 6 9.14 3.79 3.87
C ILE A 6 8.60 5.10 3.32
N ASN A 7 9.48 6.07 3.12
CA ASN A 7 9.17 7.29 2.40
C ASN A 7 10.28 7.52 1.36
N VAL A 8 9.88 7.73 0.11
CA VAL A 8 10.78 7.83 -1.05
C VAL A 8 10.23 8.79 -2.08
N ASN A 9 11.08 9.26 -2.99
CA ASN A 9 10.68 10.24 -4.02
C ASN A 9 10.67 9.65 -5.44
N SER A 10 10.84 8.33 -5.59
CA SER A 10 10.77 7.67 -6.90
C SER A 10 10.45 6.18 -6.80
N SER A 11 9.94 5.61 -7.91
CA SER A 11 9.70 4.16 -8.05
C SER A 11 11.00 3.33 -7.97
N THR A 12 12.11 3.87 -8.45
CA THR A 12 13.44 3.24 -8.33
C THR A 12 13.89 3.16 -6.87
N GLU A 13 13.78 4.27 -6.14
CA GLU A 13 14.14 4.31 -4.72
C GLU A 13 13.21 3.42 -3.88
N LEU A 14 11.91 3.40 -4.21
CA LEU A 14 10.93 2.49 -3.61
C LEU A 14 11.40 1.04 -3.69
N ARG A 15 11.77 0.59 -4.90
CA ARG A 15 12.24 -0.79 -5.11
C ARG A 15 13.44 -1.10 -4.23
N THR A 16 14.45 -0.21 -4.23
CA THR A 16 15.66 -0.37 -3.41
C THR A 16 15.30 -0.46 -1.93
N LYS A 17 14.45 0.44 -1.42
CA LYS A 17 14.06 0.48 -0.01
C LYS A 17 13.24 -0.74 0.43
N ILE A 18 12.36 -1.26 -0.43
CA ILE A 18 11.65 -2.51 -0.15
C ILE A 18 12.63 -3.69 -0.08
N GLN A 19 13.58 -3.76 -1.02
CA GLN A 19 14.60 -4.83 -1.03
C GLN A 19 15.52 -4.77 0.18
N GLU A 20 15.94 -3.57 0.62
CA GLU A 20 16.69 -3.37 1.86
C GLU A 20 15.88 -3.75 3.11
N ALA A 21 14.55 -3.56 3.07
CA ALA A 21 13.68 -3.88 4.17
C ALA A 21 13.45 -5.38 4.34
N ILE A 22 13.58 -6.17 3.26
CA ILE A 22 13.44 -7.63 3.25
C ILE A 22 14.61 -8.27 3.98
N THR A 23 14.27 -9.06 5.00
CA THR A 23 15.23 -9.82 5.80
C THR A 23 14.69 -11.22 6.05
N THR A 24 15.53 -12.11 6.60
CA THR A 24 15.08 -13.45 7.01
C THR A 24 13.88 -13.41 7.97
N ASP A 25 13.75 -12.35 8.77
CA ASP A 25 12.71 -12.18 9.77
C ASP A 25 11.58 -11.18 9.37
N PHE A 26 11.63 -10.64 8.15
CA PHE A 26 10.63 -9.71 7.63
C PHE A 26 10.41 -9.93 6.13
N GLN A 27 9.30 -10.57 5.79
CA GLN A 27 8.89 -10.86 4.42
C GLN A 27 7.53 -10.19 4.15
N PRO A 28 7.53 -8.91 3.75
CA PRO A 28 6.30 -8.16 3.55
C PRO A 28 5.49 -8.78 2.40
N THR A 29 4.18 -8.94 2.62
CA THR A 29 3.25 -9.46 1.60
C THR A 29 2.21 -8.43 1.20
N LEU A 30 2.07 -7.34 1.97
CA LEU A 30 1.09 -6.29 1.75
C LEU A 30 1.77 -4.91 1.91
N ALA A 31 1.45 -3.99 1.00
CA ALA A 31 1.83 -2.58 1.05
C ALA A 31 0.57 -1.71 1.02
N ILE A 32 0.51 -0.75 1.95
CA ILE A 32 -0.45 0.36 1.90
C ILE A 32 0.32 1.60 1.40
N ILE A 33 -0.04 2.12 0.23
CA ILE A 33 0.72 3.17 -0.46
C ILE A 33 -0.10 4.46 -0.60
N PHE A 34 0.53 5.59 -0.29
CA PHE A 34 0.06 6.93 -0.58
C PHE A 34 1.09 7.61 -1.46
N ASN A 35 0.68 8.22 -2.57
CA ASN A 35 1.61 8.85 -3.50
C ASN A 35 1.01 10.12 -4.10
N SER A 36 1.89 11.07 -4.38
CA SER A 36 1.54 12.29 -5.09
C SER A 36 1.13 11.97 -6.52
N ILE A 37 0.28 12.83 -7.11
CA ILE A 37 -0.15 12.76 -8.51
C ILE A 37 1.02 12.82 -9.50
N GLN A 38 2.18 13.31 -9.06
CA GLN A 38 3.39 13.39 -9.86
C GLN A 38 4.04 12.02 -10.11
N HIS A 39 3.73 11.03 -9.26
CA HIS A 39 4.25 9.67 -9.38
C HIS A 39 3.29 8.80 -10.19
N LYS A 40 3.83 8.07 -11.17
CA LYS A 40 3.03 7.15 -11.99
C LYS A 40 2.69 5.90 -11.19
N ILE A 41 1.40 5.71 -10.98
CA ILE A 41 0.88 4.56 -10.25
C ILE A 41 1.27 3.22 -10.88
N GLU A 42 1.37 3.16 -12.20
CA GLU A 42 1.74 1.96 -12.94
C GLU A 42 3.17 1.52 -12.61
N GLU A 43 4.07 2.47 -12.36
CA GLU A 43 5.45 2.18 -11.98
C GLU A 43 5.52 1.61 -10.55
N ILE A 44 4.74 2.17 -9.62
CA ILE A 44 4.61 1.68 -8.24
C ILE A 44 4.00 0.28 -8.22
N GLN A 45 2.91 0.07 -8.97
CA GLN A 45 2.27 -1.24 -9.13
C GLN A 45 3.24 -2.29 -9.68
N SER A 46 4.05 -1.90 -10.67
CA SER A 46 5.07 -2.79 -11.25
C SER A 46 6.09 -3.23 -10.21
N VAL A 47 6.57 -2.31 -9.35
CA VAL A 47 7.50 -2.64 -8.26
C VAL A 47 6.87 -3.65 -7.28
N CYS A 48 5.65 -3.39 -6.82
CA CYS A 48 4.96 -4.30 -5.89
C CYS A 48 4.72 -5.68 -6.50
N ASN A 49 4.26 -5.76 -7.76
CA ASN A 49 4.02 -7.01 -8.47
C ASN A 49 5.31 -7.83 -8.64
N GLN A 50 6.44 -7.19 -8.98
CA GLN A 50 7.73 -7.85 -9.14
C GLN A 50 8.27 -8.44 -7.83
N LEU A 51 7.87 -7.89 -6.69
CA LEU A 51 8.31 -8.32 -5.36
C LEU A 51 7.30 -9.25 -4.68
N ASP A 52 6.25 -9.69 -5.38
CA ASP A 52 5.12 -10.45 -4.81
C ASP A 52 4.51 -9.76 -3.58
N ILE A 53 4.21 -8.46 -3.69
CA ILE A 53 3.59 -7.67 -2.64
C ILE A 53 2.22 -7.20 -3.11
N ASP A 54 1.19 -7.57 -2.38
CA ASP A 54 -0.16 -7.08 -2.62
C ASP A 54 -0.22 -5.58 -2.30
N MET A 55 -0.78 -4.78 -3.20
CA MET A 55 -0.84 -3.33 -3.06
C MET A 55 -2.27 -2.86 -2.82
N VAL A 56 -2.45 -2.01 -1.80
CA VAL A 56 -3.66 -1.20 -1.61
C VAL A 56 -3.24 0.25 -1.33
N GLY A 57 -4.11 1.22 -1.61
CA GLY A 57 -3.73 2.63 -1.49
C GLY A 57 -3.16 3.16 -2.81
N CYS A 58 -3.64 4.32 -3.27
CA CYS A 58 -3.03 5.22 -4.26
C CYS A 58 -3.88 6.50 -4.40
N THR A 59 -4.12 7.19 -3.27
CA THR A 59 -4.87 8.45 -3.26
C THR A 59 -3.95 9.66 -3.28
N THR A 60 -4.29 10.70 -4.04
CA THR A 60 -3.62 12.01 -4.11
C THR A 60 -3.93 12.93 -2.92
N ALA A 61 -4.33 12.39 -1.78
CA ALA A 61 -4.87 13.15 -0.65
C ALA A 61 -3.80 13.54 0.37
N GLY A 62 -2.64 14.03 -0.11
CA GLY A 62 -1.49 14.36 0.73
C GLY A 62 -0.84 13.14 1.38
N GLU A 63 0.48 13.09 1.42
CA GLU A 63 1.20 11.99 2.05
C GLU A 63 1.33 12.28 3.55
N ILE A 64 0.56 11.61 4.41
CA ILE A 64 0.72 11.73 5.88
C ILE A 64 1.63 10.60 6.36
N VAL A 65 2.83 10.94 6.84
CA VAL A 65 3.74 10.02 7.52
C VAL A 65 4.16 10.66 8.83
N ASP A 66 4.06 9.92 9.95
CA ASP A 66 4.52 10.36 11.26
C ASP A 66 4.03 11.77 11.67
N ASN A 67 2.78 12.09 11.34
CA ASN A 67 2.13 13.37 11.65
C ASN A 67 2.65 14.58 10.83
N GLU A 68 3.47 14.34 9.81
CA GLU A 68 3.92 15.32 8.84
C GLU A 68 3.19 15.16 7.50
N LEU A 69 2.89 16.28 6.86
CA LEU A 69 2.39 16.30 5.49
C LEU A 69 3.60 16.41 4.58
N LEU A 70 3.88 15.32 3.88
CA LEU A 70 4.91 15.26 2.86
C LEU A 70 4.27 15.61 1.53
N GLU A 71 5.00 16.36 0.73
CA GLU A 71 4.63 16.70 -0.64
C GLU A 71 5.55 15.94 -1.59
N GLU A 72 5.00 15.56 -2.75
CA GLU A 72 5.76 14.97 -3.85
C GLU A 72 6.44 13.63 -3.51
N SER A 73 5.95 12.90 -2.51
CA SER A 73 6.57 11.65 -2.07
C SER A 73 5.69 10.42 -2.30
N ILE A 74 6.28 9.26 -2.02
CA ILE A 74 5.62 7.96 -1.95
C ILE A 74 5.82 7.45 -0.53
N ALA A 75 4.74 7.48 0.24
CA ALA A 75 4.66 6.94 1.59
C ALA A 75 4.11 5.51 1.55
N VAL A 76 4.83 4.57 2.18
CA VAL A 76 4.48 3.15 2.16
C VAL A 76 4.51 2.58 3.57
N LEU A 77 3.43 1.88 3.94
CA LEU A 77 3.39 0.98 5.09
C LEU A 77 3.50 -0.46 4.58
N LEU A 78 4.67 -1.07 4.74
CA LEU A 78 4.92 -2.48 4.44
C LEU A 78 4.50 -3.35 5.62
N MET A 79 3.86 -4.47 5.33
CA MET A 79 3.33 -5.39 6.33
C MET A 79 3.72 -6.83 6.01
N ASP A 80 4.42 -7.46 6.96
CA ASP A 80 4.62 -8.90 6.99
C ASP A 80 3.36 -9.54 7.61
N MET A 81 2.51 -10.05 6.72
CA MET A 81 1.19 -10.57 7.04
C MET A 81 0.94 -11.89 6.31
N ASN A 82 0.31 -12.84 7.00
CA ASN A 82 -0.22 -14.02 6.34
C ASN A 82 -1.41 -13.61 5.43
N ARG A 83 -1.36 -13.97 4.14
CA ARG A 83 -2.41 -13.67 3.14
C ARG A 83 -3.77 -14.25 3.50
N ASP A 84 -3.83 -15.31 4.29
CA ASP A 84 -5.10 -15.86 4.78
C ASP A 84 -5.85 -14.91 5.72
N TYR A 85 -5.15 -13.93 6.29
CA TYR A 85 -5.71 -12.97 7.22
C TYR A 85 -6.32 -11.77 6.53
N TYR A 86 -6.18 -11.63 5.21
CA TYR A 86 -6.78 -10.52 4.49
C TYR A 86 -7.40 -10.93 3.15
N THR A 87 -8.19 -10.02 2.60
CA THR A 87 -8.70 -10.12 1.24
C THR A 87 -8.82 -8.72 0.68
N ILE A 88 -8.30 -8.53 -0.53
CA ILE A 88 -8.42 -7.29 -1.28
C ILE A 88 -9.56 -7.45 -2.28
N LYS A 89 -10.50 -6.51 -2.27
CA LYS A 89 -11.63 -6.50 -3.20
C LYS A 89 -11.67 -5.19 -3.97
N ARG A 90 -11.76 -5.29 -5.29
CA ARG A 90 -12.13 -4.17 -6.15
C ARG A 90 -13.65 -4.02 -6.13
N LEU A 91 -14.12 -2.82 -5.83
CA LEU A 91 -15.54 -2.45 -5.84
C LEU A 91 -15.78 -1.51 -7.01
N ASN A 92 -16.55 -1.97 -7.99
CA ASN A 92 -17.08 -1.12 -9.05
C ASN A 92 -18.43 -0.55 -8.58
N THR A 93 -18.50 0.75 -8.35
CA THR A 93 -19.77 1.43 -8.02
C THR A 93 -20.14 2.38 -9.15
N MET A 94 -21.41 2.38 -9.58
CA MET A 94 -21.91 3.16 -10.73
C MET A 94 -21.76 4.69 -10.60
N ILE A 95 -21.33 5.23 -9.45
CA ILE A 95 -21.41 6.66 -9.12
C ILE A 95 -20.02 7.29 -8.87
N TYR A 96 -18.95 6.49 -8.70
CA TYR A 96 -17.58 7.00 -8.48
C TYR A 96 -16.52 6.09 -9.09
N ARG A 97 -15.34 6.67 -9.39
CA ARG A 97 -14.10 5.96 -9.76
C ARG A 97 -13.85 4.76 -8.83
N THR A 98 -13.33 3.69 -9.42
CA THR A 98 -13.05 2.38 -8.81
C THR A 98 -12.56 2.46 -7.36
N LYS A 99 -13.23 1.76 -6.44
CA LYS A 99 -12.83 1.70 -5.02
C LYS A 99 -12.11 0.39 -4.73
N MET A 100 -11.08 0.40 -3.89
CA MET A 100 -10.44 -0.81 -3.39
C MET A 100 -10.73 -0.96 -1.89
N LEU A 101 -11.09 -2.16 -1.47
CA LEU A 101 -11.44 -2.49 -0.09
C LEU A 101 -10.46 -3.54 0.43
N LEU A 102 -9.66 -3.16 1.43
CA LEU A 102 -8.90 -4.12 2.23
C LEU A 102 -9.78 -4.59 3.39
N ILE A 103 -9.95 -5.90 3.50
CA ILE A 103 -10.66 -6.55 4.61
C ILE A 103 -9.63 -7.31 5.43
N LEU A 104 -9.45 -6.91 6.69
CA LEU A 104 -8.54 -7.55 7.64
C LEU A 104 -9.33 -8.45 8.60
N GLY A 105 -8.87 -9.70 8.74
CA GLY A 105 -9.49 -10.74 9.54
C GLY A 105 -10.82 -11.23 8.97
N LYS A 106 -10.84 -12.41 8.31
CA LYS A 106 -12.07 -13.00 7.73
C LYS A 106 -13.22 -13.14 8.74
N LYS A 107 -12.91 -13.32 10.03
CA LYS A 107 -13.88 -13.40 11.16
C LYS A 107 -14.33 -12.03 11.70
N TRP A 108 -13.54 -10.97 11.45
CA TRP A 108 -13.78 -9.60 11.94
C TRP A 108 -14.06 -8.59 10.82
N ALA A 109 -14.30 -9.07 9.59
CA ALA A 109 -14.58 -8.27 8.39
C ALA A 109 -15.72 -7.23 8.54
N LYS A 110 -16.57 -7.41 9.55
CA LYS A 110 -17.60 -6.45 10.00
C LYS A 110 -17.01 -5.14 10.54
N TYR A 111 -15.83 -5.17 11.16
CA TYR A 111 -15.33 -4.13 12.04
C TYR A 111 -14.16 -3.33 11.46
N MET A 112 -13.47 -3.84 10.43
CA MET A 112 -12.34 -3.12 9.82
C MET A 112 -12.41 -3.22 8.30
N LYS A 113 -12.77 -2.08 7.71
CA LYS A 113 -12.87 -1.87 6.26
C LYS A 113 -12.08 -0.61 5.94
N MET A 114 -10.99 -0.75 5.20
CA MET A 114 -10.26 0.40 4.69
C MET A 114 -10.66 0.63 3.24
N LEU A 115 -11.35 1.73 3.01
CA LEU A 115 -11.69 2.20 1.66
C LEU A 115 -10.53 3.02 1.11
N VAL A 116 -10.02 2.59 -0.03
CA VAL A 116 -9.04 3.31 -0.82
C VAL A 116 -9.73 3.85 -2.07
N PHE A 117 -9.50 5.13 -2.35
CA PHE A 117 -10.04 5.84 -3.52
C PHE A 117 -8.97 5.98 -4.62
N TYR A 118 -9.39 6.11 -5.87
CA TYR A 118 -8.59 6.38 -7.08
C TYR A 118 -9.24 7.52 -7.89
#